data_AF-A0A9D8W599-F1
#
_entry.id   AF-A0A9D8W599-F1
#
_cell.length_a   1.000
_cell.length_b   1.000
_cell.length_c   1.000
_cell.angle_alpha   90.00
_cell.angle_beta   90.00
_cell.angle_gamma   90.00
#
_symmetry.space_group_name_H-M   'P 1'
#
loop_
_entity.id
_entity.type
_entity.pdbx_description
1 polymer ?
#
loop_
_entity_poly.entity_id
_entity_poly.type
_entity_poly.pdbx_seq_one_letter_code
_entity_poly.pdbx_strand_id
1 'polypeptide(L)'
;MASEQIIVYIDTNQLAAQKANNYSLYLAKKVNGNYTVVWQSKGPLATVTNPAVYEYKNTFNITIPSYQVNYGTVTDQQGAISFSAGGKAVNIDEGQTVELNSQGIFASPTNTGTTGVITINNQLQGNPNAILNDNEGNTIYVNDYSGMDVGQSTLTPIDEYQIWFDSYQNTGTIIAHNVSNAGTVTFSGGVASQTISYTSEGQWVAGDLPSSSDVDLSAVGAATNTLAVQVVALFSKALTAGAVTFLLSKLIDKFADNLRPTTITAGAGNATLKFEFANGPDGDAQVTSMDSYEDAVNDALKALRNEKNSPIANEKWGISEPDVAVFYGN
;
A
#
# COMPACT_ATOMS: atom_id res chain seq x y z
N MET A 1 -14.92 -10.08 -17.36
CA MET A 1 -15.09 -9.84 -15.92
C MET A 1 -14.37 -8.54 -15.62
N ALA A 2 -15.02 -7.60 -14.94
CA ALA A 2 -14.35 -6.38 -14.53
C ALA A 2 -13.40 -6.75 -13.37
N SER A 3 -12.14 -6.35 -13.49
CA SER A 3 -11.16 -6.47 -12.41
C SER A 3 -10.96 -5.08 -11.83
N GLU A 4 -11.26 -4.93 -10.54
CA GLU A 4 -10.90 -3.74 -9.78
C GLU A 4 -9.52 -3.94 -9.19
N GLN A 5 -8.77 -2.85 -9.05
CA GLN A 5 -7.45 -2.86 -8.45
C GLN A 5 -7.34 -1.79 -7.37
N ILE A 6 -6.95 -2.20 -6.18
CA ILE A 6 -6.54 -1.27 -5.13
C ILE A 6 -5.03 -1.27 -5.06
N ILE A 7 -4.44 -0.12 -5.29
CA ILE A 7 -3.00 0.12 -5.15
C ILE A 7 -2.80 0.82 -3.79
N VAL A 8 -1.93 0.25 -2.96
CA VAL A 8 -1.59 0.79 -1.66
C VAL A 8 -0.12 1.16 -1.63
N TYR A 9 0.19 2.45 -1.43
CA TYR A 9 1.55 2.90 -1.12
C TYR A 9 1.72 3.10 0.39
N ILE A 10 2.93 2.85 0.87
CA ILE A 10 3.28 2.99 2.28
C ILE A 10 4.56 3.81 2.33
N ASP A 11 4.55 4.95 3.03
CA ASP A 11 5.75 5.72 3.31
C ASP A 11 6.86 4.83 3.89
N THR A 12 8.11 5.06 3.49
CA THR A 12 9.24 4.19 3.86
C THR A 12 9.48 4.12 5.37
N ASN A 13 9.29 5.22 6.09
CA ASN A 13 9.44 5.23 7.55
C ASN A 13 8.29 4.47 8.21
N GLN A 14 7.07 4.63 7.70
CA GLN A 14 5.94 3.83 8.16
C GLN A 14 6.11 2.35 7.82
N LEU A 15 6.57 2.00 6.63
CA LEU A 15 6.82 0.61 6.23
C LEU A 15 7.74 -0.09 7.24
N ALA A 16 8.84 0.57 7.59
CA ALA A 16 9.77 0.07 8.61
C ALA A 16 9.11 -0.04 9.99
N ALA A 17 8.34 0.98 10.39
CA ALA A 17 7.65 0.99 11.68
C ALA A 17 6.57 -0.11 11.79
N GLN A 18 5.74 -0.30 10.77
CA GLN A 18 4.68 -1.32 10.75
C GLN A 18 5.29 -2.74 10.81
N LYS A 19 6.37 -2.97 10.04
CA LYS A 19 7.09 -4.26 10.08
C LYS A 19 7.76 -4.51 11.44
N ALA A 20 8.37 -3.49 12.04
CA ALA A 20 8.98 -3.59 13.37
C ALA A 20 7.95 -3.91 14.47
N ASN A 21 6.71 -3.42 14.33
CA ASN A 21 5.61 -3.73 15.25
C ASN A 21 4.89 -5.05 14.92
N ASN A 22 5.35 -5.80 13.90
CA ASN A 22 4.75 -7.05 13.45
C ASN A 22 3.27 -6.90 13.06
N TYR A 23 2.92 -5.77 12.43
CA TYR A 23 1.57 -5.52 11.93
C TYR A 23 1.41 -6.02 10.51
N SER A 24 0.24 -6.57 10.21
CA SER A 24 -0.18 -6.98 8.86
C SER A 24 -1.00 -5.88 8.20
N LEU A 25 -0.98 -5.85 6.87
CA LEU A 25 -1.87 -5.01 6.07
C LEU A 25 -3.15 -5.79 5.76
N TYR A 26 -4.30 -5.23 6.10
CA TYR A 26 -5.62 -5.86 5.89
C TYR A 26 -6.46 -5.14 4.86
N LEU A 27 -7.37 -5.89 4.25
CA LEU A 27 -8.43 -5.43 3.37
C LEU A 27 -9.75 -6.04 3.81
N ALA A 28 -10.81 -5.24 3.90
CA ALA A 28 -12.19 -5.70 4.09
C ALA A 28 -13.11 -5.07 3.05
N LYS A 29 -14.15 -5.80 2.62
CA LYS A 29 -15.21 -5.29 1.74
C LYS A 29 -16.43 -4.90 2.57
N LYS A 30 -17.07 -3.79 2.20
CA LYS A 30 -18.31 -3.34 2.84
C LYS A 30 -19.51 -4.13 2.31
N VAL A 31 -20.33 -4.65 3.20
CA VAL A 31 -21.60 -5.30 2.87
C VAL A 31 -22.66 -4.83 3.86
N ASN A 32 -23.85 -4.48 3.36
CA ASN A 32 -24.93 -3.89 4.18
C ASN A 32 -24.46 -2.66 4.99
N GLY A 33 -23.52 -1.88 4.43
CA GLY A 33 -22.99 -0.69 5.10
C GLY A 33 -21.92 -0.95 6.17
N ASN A 34 -21.51 -2.20 6.41
CA ASN A 34 -20.57 -2.56 7.48
C ASN A 34 -19.36 -3.34 6.96
N TYR A 35 -18.23 -3.22 7.67
CA TYR A 35 -17.04 -4.05 7.52
C TYR A 35 -17.01 -5.04 8.67
N THR A 36 -17.25 -6.33 8.40
CA THR A 36 -17.35 -7.32 9.48
C THR A 36 -16.27 -8.39 9.43
N VAL A 37 -15.58 -8.58 8.30
CA VAL A 37 -14.61 -9.66 8.11
C VAL A 37 -13.32 -9.17 7.47
N VAL A 38 -12.18 -9.67 7.97
CA VAL A 38 -10.87 -9.54 7.30
C VAL A 38 -10.92 -10.37 6.02
N TRP A 39 -11.06 -9.72 4.86
CA TRP A 39 -11.18 -10.41 3.57
C TRP A 39 -9.83 -10.84 3.02
N GLN A 40 -8.83 -9.96 3.05
CA GLN A 40 -7.46 -10.29 2.66
C GLN A 40 -6.44 -9.72 3.64
N SER A 41 -5.28 -10.37 3.71
CA SER A 41 -4.18 -9.98 4.58
C SER A 41 -2.82 -10.18 3.89
N LYS A 42 -1.87 -9.29 4.19
CA LYS A 42 -0.45 -9.44 3.84
C LYS A 42 0.38 -9.30 5.12
N GLY A 43 1.30 -10.24 5.35
CA GLY A 43 2.11 -10.26 6.58
C GLY A 43 3.26 -9.25 6.57
N PRO A 44 3.85 -8.94 7.74
CA PRO A 44 5.01 -8.03 7.85
C PRO A 44 6.32 -8.61 7.34
N LEU A 45 6.58 -9.90 7.61
CA LEU A 45 7.86 -10.55 7.34
C LEU A 45 7.65 -11.85 6.56
N ALA A 46 8.50 -12.06 5.57
CA ALA A 46 8.42 -13.24 4.70
C ALA A 46 8.91 -14.44 5.50
N THR A 47 8.11 -15.49 5.52
CA THR A 47 8.51 -16.78 6.09
C THR A 47 8.51 -17.82 5.00
N VAL A 48 9.21 -18.93 5.23
CA VAL A 48 9.22 -20.08 4.30
C VAL A 48 7.81 -20.61 4.02
N THR A 49 6.86 -20.41 4.94
CA THR A 49 5.46 -20.83 4.82
C THR A 49 4.52 -19.70 4.39
N ASN A 50 4.96 -18.45 4.39
CA ASN A 50 4.19 -17.29 3.96
C ASN A 50 5.11 -16.24 3.32
N PRO A 51 5.36 -16.35 2.00
CA PRO A 51 6.22 -15.40 1.29
C PRO A 51 5.49 -14.09 0.96
N ALA A 52 4.16 -14.04 1.10
CA ALA A 52 3.35 -12.89 0.71
C ALA A 52 3.36 -11.82 1.80
N VAL A 53 4.35 -10.94 1.72
CA VAL A 53 4.47 -9.75 2.57
C VAL A 53 3.94 -8.49 1.88
N TYR A 54 3.64 -7.48 2.67
CA TYR A 54 3.49 -6.13 2.12
C TYR A 54 4.85 -5.47 1.91
N GLU A 55 4.92 -4.66 0.87
CA GLU A 55 6.09 -3.86 0.47
C GLU A 55 5.70 -2.39 0.33
N TYR A 56 6.60 -1.54 -0.15
CA TYR A 56 6.32 -0.12 -0.43
C TYR A 56 5.06 0.07 -1.26
N LYS A 57 4.92 -0.70 -2.35
CA LYS A 57 3.76 -0.73 -3.23
C LYS A 57 3.08 -2.09 -3.15
N ASN A 58 1.79 -2.07 -2.87
CA ASN A 58 0.97 -3.27 -2.79
C ASN A 58 -0.20 -3.18 -3.74
N THR A 59 -0.65 -4.33 -4.20
CA THR A 59 -1.77 -4.42 -5.11
C THR A 59 -2.71 -5.51 -4.63
N PHE A 60 -3.98 -5.15 -4.47
CA PHE A 60 -5.09 -6.08 -4.32
C PHE A 60 -5.85 -6.12 -5.64
N ASN A 61 -5.85 -7.29 -6.28
CA ASN A 61 -6.63 -7.52 -7.49
C ASN A 61 -7.96 -8.13 -7.08
N ILE A 62 -9.04 -7.43 -7.42
CA ILE A 62 -10.40 -7.77 -7.02
C ILE A 62 -11.12 -8.24 -8.28
N THR A 63 -11.55 -9.49 -8.28
CA THR A 63 -12.35 -10.07 -9.36
C THR A 63 -13.76 -10.28 -8.85
N ILE A 64 -14.72 -9.44 -9.24
CA ILE A 64 -16.13 -9.62 -8.85
C ILE A 64 -17.01 -9.51 -10.10
N PRO A 65 -17.98 -10.44 -10.29
CA PRO A 65 -19.32 -10.25 -9.69
C PRO A 65 -19.98 -11.53 -9.13
N SER A 66 -19.28 -12.67 -9.03
CA SER A 66 -19.90 -13.90 -8.53
C SER A 66 -19.62 -14.07 -7.04
N TYR A 67 -20.67 -14.30 -6.25
CA TYR A 67 -20.59 -14.53 -4.81
C TYR A 67 -21.05 -15.95 -4.46
N GLN A 68 -20.84 -16.34 -3.22
CA GLN A 68 -21.53 -17.49 -2.63
C GLN A 68 -22.23 -17.07 -1.34
N VAL A 69 -23.45 -17.51 -1.15
CA VAL A 69 -24.17 -17.34 0.12
C VAL A 69 -24.01 -18.58 0.97
N ASN A 70 -23.77 -18.37 2.26
CA ASN A 70 -23.81 -19.42 3.28
C ASN A 70 -24.53 -18.92 4.54
N TYR A 71 -24.64 -19.79 5.55
CA TYR A 71 -25.12 -19.43 6.87
C TYR A 71 -24.36 -20.18 7.98
N GLY A 72 -24.40 -19.63 9.19
CA GLY A 72 -23.77 -20.26 10.35
C GLY A 72 -24.28 -19.71 11.67
N THR A 73 -23.99 -20.43 12.74
CA THR A 73 -24.24 -19.99 14.11
C THR A 73 -22.90 -19.53 14.70
N VAL A 74 -22.65 -18.22 14.73
CA VAL A 74 -21.46 -17.69 15.39
C VAL A 74 -21.75 -17.73 16.89
N THR A 75 -20.85 -18.31 17.68
CA THR A 75 -20.87 -18.18 19.14
C THR A 75 -20.06 -16.94 19.47
N ASP A 76 -20.71 -15.97 20.12
CA ASP A 76 -20.16 -14.65 20.45
C ASP A 76 -18.74 -14.73 21.01
N GLN A 77 -17.74 -14.42 20.20
CA GLN A 77 -16.44 -13.95 20.67
C GLN A 77 -15.76 -13.10 19.58
N GLN A 78 -15.21 -11.97 20.00
CA GLN A 78 -14.48 -11.00 19.17
C GLN A 78 -12.98 -11.35 19.16
N GLY A 79 -12.27 -11.10 18.04
CA GLY A 79 -10.81 -11.27 17.94
C GLY A 79 -10.39 -12.36 16.95
N ALA A 80 -9.43 -13.22 17.34
CA ALA A 80 -8.79 -14.24 16.47
C ALA A 80 -9.72 -15.42 16.08
N ILE A 81 -11.00 -15.14 15.87
CA ILE A 81 -12.06 -16.13 15.75
C ILE A 81 -12.48 -16.20 14.32
N SER A 82 -12.10 -17.32 13.72
CA SER A 82 -12.61 -17.76 12.44
C SER A 82 -13.97 -18.40 12.67
N PHE A 83 -15.01 -17.99 11.94
CA PHE A 83 -16.24 -18.75 11.87
C PHE A 83 -16.14 -19.78 10.75
N SER A 84 -16.63 -21.00 11.01
CA SER A 84 -16.89 -21.97 9.96
C SER A 84 -18.39 -21.97 9.69
N ALA A 85 -18.79 -21.69 8.46
CA ALA A 85 -20.18 -21.78 8.06
C ALA A 85 -20.67 -23.25 8.16
N GLY A 86 -21.91 -23.45 8.64
CA GLY A 86 -22.48 -24.78 8.85
C GLY A 86 -23.18 -25.36 7.62
N GLY A 87 -23.56 -24.51 6.67
CA GLY A 87 -24.26 -24.89 5.44
C GLY A 87 -23.33 -25.20 4.27
N LYS A 88 -23.92 -25.77 3.20
CA LYS A 88 -23.30 -25.86 1.89
C LYS A 88 -23.55 -24.55 1.14
N ALA A 89 -22.48 -23.82 0.83
CA ALA A 89 -22.57 -22.57 0.09
C ALA A 89 -23.15 -22.78 -1.31
N VAL A 90 -23.87 -21.77 -1.81
CA VAL A 90 -24.45 -21.75 -3.15
C VAL A 90 -24.02 -20.48 -3.87
N ASN A 91 -23.56 -20.63 -5.12
CA ASN A 91 -23.21 -19.51 -5.98
C ASN A 91 -24.44 -18.64 -6.23
N ILE A 92 -24.28 -17.33 -6.17
CA ILE A 92 -25.35 -16.37 -6.39
C ILE A 92 -24.79 -15.08 -7.00
N ASP A 93 -25.61 -14.45 -7.84
CA ASP A 93 -25.32 -13.15 -8.43
C ASP A 93 -26.17 -12.06 -7.78
N GLU A 94 -25.72 -10.81 -7.86
CA GLU A 94 -26.54 -9.65 -7.48
C GLU A 94 -27.84 -9.60 -8.29
N GLY A 95 -28.97 -9.28 -7.66
CA GLY A 95 -30.29 -9.36 -8.28
C GLY A 95 -30.98 -10.72 -8.12
N GLN A 96 -30.32 -11.71 -7.53
CA GLN A 96 -30.92 -13.02 -7.29
C GLN A 96 -31.51 -13.15 -5.88
N THR A 97 -32.42 -14.10 -5.76
CA THR A 97 -33.04 -14.55 -4.51
C THR A 97 -32.76 -16.03 -4.31
N VAL A 98 -32.48 -16.45 -3.08
CA VAL A 98 -32.34 -17.87 -2.72
C VAL A 98 -33.19 -18.18 -1.50
N GLU A 99 -33.80 -19.36 -1.47
CA GLU A 99 -34.51 -19.86 -0.29
C GLU A 99 -33.55 -20.71 0.57
N LEU A 100 -33.45 -20.40 1.86
CA LEU A 100 -32.89 -21.28 2.87
C LEU A 100 -34.03 -22.01 3.55
N ASN A 101 -34.22 -23.29 3.23
CA ASN A 101 -35.37 -24.03 3.75
C ASN A 101 -35.23 -24.35 5.26
N SER A 102 -36.30 -24.86 5.84
CA SER A 102 -36.35 -25.22 7.27
C SER A 102 -35.38 -26.32 7.71
N GLN A 103 -34.72 -27.00 6.76
CA GLN A 103 -33.70 -28.02 7.00
C GLN A 103 -32.27 -27.50 6.84
N GLY A 104 -32.10 -26.20 6.54
CA GLY A 104 -30.78 -25.60 6.34
C GLY A 104 -30.17 -25.88 4.97
N ILE A 105 -31.00 -26.13 3.96
CA ILE A 105 -30.55 -26.38 2.59
C ILE A 105 -30.97 -25.21 1.71
N PHE A 106 -29.99 -24.59 1.04
CA PHE A 106 -30.28 -23.59 0.03
C PHE A 106 -30.86 -24.23 -1.23
N ALA A 107 -31.93 -23.63 -1.76
CA ALA A 107 -32.45 -23.92 -3.09
C ALA A 107 -31.53 -23.33 -4.19
N SER A 108 -31.88 -23.58 -5.45
CA SER A 108 -31.25 -22.87 -6.57
C SER A 108 -31.69 -21.39 -6.59
N PRO A 109 -30.77 -20.43 -6.83
CA PRO A 109 -31.13 -19.02 -6.93
C PRO A 109 -32.08 -18.72 -8.10
N THR A 110 -32.91 -17.69 -7.92
CA THR A 110 -33.87 -17.19 -8.91
C THR A 110 -33.66 -15.71 -9.19
N ASN A 111 -33.89 -15.26 -10.43
CA ASN A 111 -33.76 -13.86 -10.86
C ASN A 111 -34.99 -13.01 -10.47
N THR A 112 -35.39 -13.07 -9.20
CA THR A 112 -36.57 -12.37 -8.65
C THR A 112 -36.20 -11.25 -7.68
N GLY A 113 -34.90 -11.00 -7.48
CA GLY A 113 -34.39 -10.01 -6.55
C GLY A 113 -34.25 -8.62 -7.15
N THR A 114 -33.73 -7.69 -6.34
CA THR A 114 -33.44 -6.31 -6.74
C THR A 114 -31.99 -6.21 -7.20
N THR A 115 -31.72 -5.57 -8.34
CA THR A 115 -30.35 -5.33 -8.85
C THR A 115 -29.45 -4.75 -7.75
N GLY A 116 -28.23 -5.28 -7.62
CA GLY A 116 -27.28 -4.88 -6.58
C GLY A 116 -27.52 -5.52 -5.21
N VAL A 117 -28.59 -6.33 -5.07
CA VAL A 117 -28.98 -6.97 -3.80
C VAL A 117 -29.08 -8.47 -3.99
N ILE A 118 -28.51 -9.21 -3.04
CA ILE A 118 -28.71 -10.64 -2.88
C ILE A 118 -29.78 -10.83 -1.81
N THR A 119 -30.86 -11.54 -2.14
CA THR A 119 -31.97 -11.79 -1.22
C THR A 119 -31.95 -13.22 -0.72
N ILE A 120 -32.07 -13.41 0.60
CA ILE A 120 -32.21 -14.72 1.24
C ILE A 120 -33.60 -14.80 1.86
N ASN A 121 -34.43 -15.73 1.40
CA ASN A 121 -35.69 -16.09 2.04
C ASN A 121 -35.42 -17.20 3.05
N ASN A 122 -35.22 -16.82 4.31
CA ASN A 122 -34.91 -17.73 5.40
C ASN A 122 -36.17 -18.38 5.97
N GLN A 123 -36.20 -19.71 5.98
CA GLN A 123 -37.19 -20.52 6.68
C GLN A 123 -36.54 -21.34 7.83
N LEU A 124 -35.21 -21.27 7.98
CA LEU A 124 -34.49 -21.94 9.04
C LEU A 124 -34.70 -21.21 10.36
N GLN A 125 -35.16 -21.96 11.36
CA GLN A 125 -35.34 -21.48 12.73
C GLN A 125 -33.99 -21.33 13.44
N GLY A 126 -33.96 -20.57 14.54
CA GLY A 126 -32.76 -20.42 15.37
C GLY A 126 -31.84 -19.28 14.95
N ASN A 127 -32.35 -18.32 14.17
CA ASN A 127 -31.70 -17.06 13.85
C ASN A 127 -30.25 -17.24 13.32
N PRO A 128 -30.06 -18.00 12.21
CA PRO A 128 -28.73 -18.21 11.65
C PRO A 128 -28.15 -16.91 11.08
N ASN A 129 -26.84 -16.72 11.16
CA ASN A 129 -26.17 -15.56 10.59
C ASN A 129 -26.01 -15.73 9.08
N ALA A 130 -26.34 -14.68 8.33
CA ALA A 130 -26.06 -14.61 6.90
C ALA A 130 -24.55 -14.49 6.68
N ILE A 131 -24.01 -15.25 5.74
CA ILE A 131 -22.61 -15.22 5.36
C ILE A 131 -22.52 -14.99 3.86
N LEU A 132 -21.69 -14.03 3.46
CA LEU A 132 -21.35 -13.80 2.06
C LEU A 132 -19.89 -14.13 1.83
N ASN A 133 -19.63 -14.98 0.84
CA ASN A 133 -18.28 -15.31 0.38
C ASN A 133 -18.05 -14.74 -1.02
N ASP A 134 -16.78 -14.54 -1.35
CA ASP A 134 -16.34 -14.33 -2.72
C ASP A 134 -16.47 -15.62 -3.56
N ASN A 135 -16.08 -15.53 -4.83
CA ASN A 135 -16.13 -16.63 -5.79
C ASN A 135 -15.23 -17.82 -5.42
N GLU A 136 -14.16 -17.59 -4.66
CA GLU A 136 -13.21 -18.59 -4.17
C GLU A 136 -13.67 -19.25 -2.85
N GLY A 137 -14.73 -18.71 -2.23
CA GLY A 137 -15.27 -19.19 -0.97
C GLY A 137 -14.65 -18.52 0.25
N ASN A 138 -13.83 -17.48 0.08
CA ASN A 138 -13.35 -16.69 1.20
C ASN A 138 -14.47 -15.79 1.70
N THR A 139 -14.65 -15.70 3.00
CA THR A 139 -15.72 -14.87 3.54
C THR A 139 -15.39 -13.39 3.48
N ILE A 140 -16.35 -12.62 2.98
CA ILE A 140 -16.30 -11.15 2.89
C ILE A 140 -17.22 -10.46 3.89
N TYR A 141 -18.26 -11.17 4.37
CA TYR A 141 -19.20 -10.62 5.34
C TYR A 141 -19.87 -11.72 6.16
N VAL A 142 -20.06 -11.40 7.43
CA VAL A 142 -21.00 -12.08 8.33
C VAL A 142 -21.93 -11.02 8.91
N ASN A 143 -23.23 -11.34 8.98
CA ASN A 143 -24.15 -10.59 9.83
C ASN A 143 -23.87 -10.98 11.28
N ASP A 144 -23.08 -10.19 11.99
CA ASP A 144 -22.58 -10.45 13.34
C ASP A 144 -23.43 -9.81 14.45
N TYR A 145 -24.54 -9.15 14.11
CA TYR A 145 -25.33 -8.40 15.08
C TYR A 145 -26.59 -9.13 15.55
N SER A 146 -27.39 -9.67 14.63
CA SER A 146 -28.73 -10.17 14.98
C SER A 146 -29.18 -11.39 14.20
N GLY A 147 -28.30 -12.02 13.41
CA GLY A 147 -28.66 -13.11 12.51
C GLY A 147 -29.81 -12.81 11.54
N MET A 148 -30.38 -13.86 10.94
CA MET A 148 -31.52 -13.80 10.03
C MET A 148 -32.77 -14.33 10.73
N ASP A 149 -33.78 -13.48 10.86
CA ASP A 149 -35.12 -13.94 11.21
C ASP A 149 -35.72 -14.81 10.09
N VAL A 150 -36.79 -15.54 10.43
CA VAL A 150 -37.62 -16.20 9.42
C VAL A 150 -38.28 -15.12 8.57
N GLY A 151 -38.09 -15.22 7.25
CA GLY A 151 -38.51 -14.21 6.30
C GLY A 151 -37.35 -13.73 5.44
N GLN A 152 -37.46 -12.52 4.94
CA GLN A 152 -36.49 -11.97 4.00
C GLN A 152 -35.31 -11.33 4.72
N SER A 153 -34.10 -11.69 4.30
CA SER A 153 -32.85 -11.02 4.62
C SER A 153 -32.15 -10.58 3.32
N THR A 154 -31.32 -9.56 3.39
CA THR A 154 -30.63 -8.99 2.22
C THR A 154 -29.14 -8.83 2.50
N LEU A 155 -28.35 -9.05 1.47
CA LEU A 155 -26.92 -8.77 1.44
C LEU A 155 -26.67 -7.84 0.27
N THR A 156 -26.16 -6.64 0.55
CA THR A 156 -25.85 -5.61 -0.44
C THR A 156 -24.34 -5.39 -0.42
N PRO A 157 -23.58 -6.07 -1.30
CA PRO A 157 -22.18 -5.76 -1.51
C PRO A 157 -22.03 -4.31 -1.98
N ILE A 158 -21.05 -3.60 -1.43
CA ILE A 158 -20.73 -2.23 -1.82
C ILE A 158 -19.26 -2.23 -2.25
N ASP A 159 -18.94 -1.54 -3.33
CA ASP A 159 -17.56 -1.36 -3.80
C ASP A 159 -16.85 -0.27 -2.99
N GLU A 160 -16.94 -0.41 -1.67
CA GLU A 160 -16.23 0.35 -0.66
C GLU A 160 -15.42 -0.64 0.18
N TYR A 161 -14.15 -0.32 0.38
CA TYR A 161 -13.17 -1.19 1.00
C TYR A 161 -12.46 -0.46 2.13
N GLN A 162 -12.21 -1.17 3.23
CA GLN A 162 -11.46 -0.68 4.37
C GLN A 162 -10.06 -1.30 4.38
N ILE A 163 -9.05 -0.47 4.62
CA ILE A 163 -7.64 -0.86 4.67
C ILE A 163 -7.01 -0.35 5.95
N TRP A 164 -6.24 -1.17 6.64
CA TRP A 164 -5.59 -0.77 7.89
C TRP A 164 -4.39 -1.67 8.23
N PHE A 165 -3.61 -1.22 9.20
CA PHE A 165 -2.59 -2.03 9.87
C PHE A 165 -3.07 -2.45 11.25
N ASP A 166 -2.86 -3.71 11.60
CA ASP A 166 -3.05 -4.21 12.96
C ASP A 166 -2.17 -5.44 13.20
N SER A 167 -2.06 -5.84 14.46
CA SER A 167 -1.58 -7.15 14.89
C SER A 167 -2.20 -8.30 14.09
N TYR A 168 -1.45 -9.41 13.99
CA TYR A 168 -1.84 -10.54 13.15
C TYR A 168 -3.20 -11.15 13.54
N GLN A 169 -4.09 -11.25 12.56
CA GLN A 169 -5.39 -11.89 12.57
C GLN A 169 -5.50 -12.75 11.29
N ASN A 170 -6.20 -13.86 11.36
CA ASN A 170 -6.39 -14.73 10.20
C ASN A 170 -7.38 -14.09 9.21
N THR A 171 -7.20 -14.31 7.91
CA THR A 171 -8.26 -14.03 6.94
C THR A 171 -9.53 -14.82 7.30
N GLY A 172 -10.70 -14.21 7.13
CA GLY A 172 -11.98 -14.80 7.51
C GLY A 172 -12.33 -14.63 8.99
N THR A 173 -11.58 -13.85 9.76
CA THR A 173 -11.95 -13.51 11.15
C THR A 173 -12.84 -12.27 11.20
N ILE A 174 -13.70 -12.22 12.20
CA ILE A 174 -14.53 -11.04 12.47
C ILE A 174 -13.61 -9.88 12.90
N ILE A 175 -13.82 -8.72 12.29
CA ILE A 175 -13.09 -7.49 12.64
C ILE A 175 -13.56 -7.04 14.02
N ALA A 176 -12.62 -6.85 14.96
CA ALA A 176 -12.96 -6.25 16.23
C ALA A 176 -13.50 -4.82 16.01
N HIS A 177 -14.59 -4.44 16.68
CA HIS A 177 -15.34 -3.19 16.41
C HIS A 177 -14.53 -1.87 16.45
N ASN A 178 -13.28 -1.89 16.93
CA ASN A 178 -12.43 -0.71 17.08
C ASN A 178 -11.14 -0.84 16.26
N VAL A 179 -11.21 -0.60 14.95
CA VAL A 179 -10.02 -0.41 14.12
C VAL A 179 -9.55 1.04 14.26
N SER A 180 -8.36 1.25 14.84
CA SER A 180 -7.94 2.58 15.33
C SER A 180 -7.53 3.58 14.24
N ASN A 181 -7.23 3.13 13.02
CA ASN A 181 -6.84 4.01 11.91
C ASN A 181 -6.96 3.30 10.54
N ALA A 182 -8.12 3.41 9.92
CA ALA A 182 -8.42 2.77 8.66
C ALA A 182 -8.63 3.77 7.52
N GLY A 183 -8.08 3.44 6.35
CA GLY A 183 -8.34 4.11 5.10
C GLY A 183 -9.53 3.48 4.39
N THR A 184 -10.23 4.28 3.58
CA THR A 184 -11.38 3.85 2.80
C THR A 184 -11.12 4.07 1.31
N VAL A 185 -11.41 3.05 0.50
CA VAL A 185 -11.35 3.12 -0.96
C VAL A 185 -12.71 2.82 -1.53
N THR A 186 -13.23 3.71 -2.39
CA THR A 186 -14.53 3.54 -3.04
C THR A 186 -14.37 3.49 -4.55
N PHE A 187 -14.93 2.49 -5.20
CA PHE A 187 -15.04 2.45 -6.64
C PHE A 187 -16.39 3.04 -7.05
N SER A 188 -16.36 3.94 -8.04
CA SER A 188 -17.55 4.56 -8.59
C SER A 188 -17.29 4.94 -10.06
N GLY A 189 -18.35 5.04 -10.86
CA GLY A 189 -18.24 5.50 -12.25
C GLY A 189 -17.45 4.58 -13.19
N GLY A 190 -17.31 3.29 -12.87
CA GLY A 190 -16.59 2.32 -13.71
C GLY A 190 -15.07 2.46 -13.70
N VAL A 191 -14.50 3.16 -12.72
CA VAL A 191 -13.05 3.19 -12.49
C VAL A 191 -12.56 1.79 -12.17
N ALA A 192 -11.50 1.32 -12.84
CA ALA A 192 -10.96 -0.02 -12.63
C ALA A 192 -9.79 -0.07 -11.63
N SER A 193 -9.23 1.09 -11.26
CA SER A 193 -8.10 1.17 -10.34
C SER A 193 -8.22 2.37 -9.42
N GLN A 194 -8.00 2.16 -8.13
CA GLN A 194 -7.95 3.20 -7.11
C GLN A 194 -6.63 3.11 -6.34
N THR A 195 -6.10 4.27 -5.95
CA THR A 195 -4.88 4.35 -5.14
C THR A 195 -5.19 4.98 -3.79
N ILE A 196 -4.58 4.43 -2.75
CA ILE A 196 -4.56 4.99 -1.40
C ILE A 196 -3.16 4.84 -0.81
N SER A 197 -2.77 5.78 0.04
CA SER A 197 -1.42 5.87 0.57
C SER A 197 -1.40 6.07 2.08
N TYR A 198 -0.43 5.46 2.75
CA TYR A 198 -0.19 5.63 4.18
C TYR A 198 1.00 6.57 4.40
N THR A 199 0.74 7.80 4.81
CA THR A 199 1.72 8.90 4.86
C THR A 199 2.70 8.77 6.00
N SER A 200 3.77 9.57 5.99
CA SER A 200 4.78 9.60 7.05
C SER A 200 4.21 9.89 8.44
N GLU A 201 3.10 10.64 8.52
CA GLU A 201 2.34 10.96 9.75
C GLU A 201 1.41 9.82 10.20
N GLY A 202 1.43 8.69 9.49
CA GLY A 202 0.58 7.54 9.74
C GLY A 202 -0.88 7.83 9.40
N GLN A 203 -1.16 8.58 8.34
CA GLN A 203 -2.53 8.88 7.88
C GLN A 203 -2.82 8.22 6.54
N TRP A 204 -4.07 7.81 6.32
CA TRP A 204 -4.52 7.32 5.02
C TRP A 204 -5.00 8.48 4.14
N VAL A 205 -4.47 8.58 2.92
CA VAL A 205 -4.86 9.60 1.93
C VAL A 205 -5.15 8.96 0.59
N ALA A 206 -6.12 9.50 -0.15
CA ALA A 206 -6.42 9.04 -1.50
C ALA A 206 -5.35 9.51 -2.50
N GLY A 207 -5.07 8.67 -3.50
CA GLY A 207 -4.00 8.91 -4.48
C GLY A 207 -2.66 8.34 -4.04
N ASP A 208 -1.64 8.57 -4.87
CA ASP A 208 -0.26 8.24 -4.54
C ASP A 208 0.18 9.00 -3.28
N LEU A 209 1.31 8.59 -2.66
CA LEU A 209 1.86 9.32 -1.52
C LEU A 209 1.99 10.79 -1.95
N PRO A 210 1.48 11.75 -1.14
CA PRO A 210 1.70 13.16 -1.43
C PRO A 210 3.21 13.30 -1.56
N SER A 211 3.64 13.70 -2.75
CA SER A 211 5.04 13.73 -3.13
C SER A 211 5.85 14.51 -2.10
N SER A 212 6.45 13.82 -1.15
CA SER A 212 7.87 14.00 -0.90
C SER A 212 8.57 13.07 -1.89
N SER A 213 9.44 13.63 -2.73
CA SER A 213 10.56 12.96 -3.40
C SER A 213 10.41 12.04 -4.64
N ASP A 214 9.26 11.79 -5.25
CA ASP A 214 9.20 11.09 -6.56
C ASP A 214 8.76 12.02 -7.72
N VAL A 215 9.64 12.95 -8.13
CA VAL A 215 9.50 13.63 -9.43
C VAL A 215 9.98 12.68 -10.52
N ASP A 216 9.04 12.14 -11.30
CA ASP A 216 9.37 11.48 -12.57
C ASP A 216 9.92 12.51 -13.57
N LEU A 217 11.25 12.56 -13.68
CA LEU A 217 11.98 13.46 -14.57
C LEU A 217 11.76 13.13 -16.06
N SER A 218 11.19 11.96 -16.39
CA SER A 218 10.94 11.56 -17.78
C SER A 218 9.88 12.43 -18.47
N ALA A 219 8.96 13.03 -17.71
CA ALA A 219 7.92 13.93 -18.22
C ALA A 219 8.40 15.38 -18.44
N VAL A 220 9.55 15.76 -17.86
CA VAL A 220 10.09 17.14 -17.97
C VAL A 220 11.01 17.31 -19.18
N GLY A 221 11.46 16.20 -19.81
CA GLY A 221 12.34 16.18 -20.98
C GLY A 221 11.74 16.71 -22.30
N ALA A 222 10.51 17.24 -22.30
CA ALA A 222 9.88 17.83 -23.48
C ALA A 222 10.07 19.36 -23.61
N ALA A 223 10.63 20.02 -22.58
CA ALA A 223 10.94 21.44 -22.62
C ALA A 223 12.44 21.64 -22.89
N THR A 224 12.80 22.60 -23.74
CA THR A 224 14.17 22.98 -24.12
C THR A 224 15.00 23.60 -22.97
N ASN A 225 14.68 23.28 -21.72
CA ASN A 225 15.27 23.86 -20.52
C ASN A 225 16.22 22.85 -19.87
N THR A 226 17.37 23.34 -19.40
CA THR A 226 18.31 22.53 -18.64
C THR A 226 17.74 22.25 -17.25
N LEU A 227 17.52 20.98 -16.96
CA LEU A 227 17.05 20.51 -15.65
C LEU A 227 18.27 20.29 -14.75
N ALA A 228 18.22 20.80 -13.52
CA ALA A 228 19.26 20.56 -12.53
C ALA A 228 18.67 19.87 -11.30
N VAL A 229 19.36 18.82 -10.85
CA VAL A 229 19.05 18.12 -9.60
C VAL A 229 20.10 18.49 -8.57
N GLN A 230 19.67 18.87 -7.36
CA GLN A 230 20.57 19.17 -6.25
C GLN A 230 20.45 18.11 -5.16
N VAL A 231 21.56 17.46 -4.79
CA VAL A 231 21.64 16.56 -3.62
C VAL A 231 22.51 17.20 -2.55
N VAL A 232 22.13 17.08 -1.27
CA VAL A 232 22.91 17.63 -0.15
C VAL A 232 23.32 16.52 0.81
N ALA A 233 24.62 16.35 1.02
CA ALA A 233 25.16 15.48 2.06
C ALA A 233 25.43 16.29 3.33
N LEU A 234 24.83 15.89 4.45
CA LEU A 234 24.98 16.50 5.76
C LEU A 234 25.87 15.63 6.66
N PHE A 235 27.00 16.19 7.11
CA PHE A 235 27.93 15.50 7.99
C PHE A 235 27.56 15.72 9.45
N SER A 236 27.71 14.68 10.26
CA SER A 236 27.44 14.72 11.71
C SER A 236 28.33 15.70 12.47
N LYS A 237 29.46 16.10 11.87
CA LYS A 237 30.38 17.12 12.37
C LYS A 237 30.84 17.99 11.19
N ALA A 238 31.20 19.23 11.49
CA ALA A 238 31.85 20.10 10.52
C ALA A 238 33.17 19.47 10.04
N LEU A 239 33.33 19.36 8.73
CA LEU A 239 34.55 18.84 8.14
C LEU A 239 35.70 19.85 8.30
N THR A 240 36.91 19.33 8.50
CA THR A 240 38.10 20.18 8.45
C THR A 240 38.31 20.72 7.03
N ALA A 241 38.98 21.87 6.90
CA ALA A 241 39.32 22.43 5.59
C ALA A 241 40.07 21.40 4.71
N GLY A 242 40.99 20.62 5.29
CA GLY A 242 41.70 19.56 4.58
C GLY A 242 40.78 18.42 4.11
N ALA A 243 39.79 18.02 4.90
CA ALA A 243 38.79 17.03 4.49
C ALA A 243 37.92 17.56 3.36
N VAL A 244 37.46 18.81 3.43
CA VAL A 244 36.70 19.45 2.33
C VAL A 244 37.52 19.51 1.05
N THR A 245 38.77 19.97 1.11
CA THR A 245 39.66 20.01 -0.07
C THR A 245 39.89 18.63 -0.66
N PHE A 246 40.11 17.62 0.19
CA PHE A 246 40.26 16.23 -0.26
C PHE A 246 39.02 15.76 -1.01
N LEU A 247 37.83 15.94 -0.42
CA LEU A 247 36.56 15.53 -1.02
C LEU A 247 36.31 16.23 -2.36
N LEU A 248 36.43 17.56 -2.43
CA LEU A 248 36.22 18.31 -3.66
C LEU A 248 37.19 17.90 -4.78
N SER A 249 38.41 17.46 -4.44
CA SER A 249 39.42 17.04 -5.42
C SER A 249 39.28 15.59 -5.92
N LYS A 250 38.50 14.75 -5.22
CA LYS A 250 38.45 13.29 -5.45
C LYS A 250 37.06 12.75 -5.71
N LEU A 251 36.00 13.42 -5.26
CA LEU A 251 34.65 12.89 -5.35
C LEU A 251 34.20 12.69 -6.80
N ILE A 252 34.53 13.64 -7.67
CA ILE A 252 34.02 13.63 -9.05
C ILE A 252 34.44 12.38 -9.83
N ASP A 253 35.60 11.81 -9.49
CA ASP A 253 36.15 10.59 -10.12
C ASP A 253 35.50 9.30 -9.59
N LYS A 254 34.61 9.39 -8.60
CA LYS A 254 33.90 8.24 -8.02
C LYS A 254 32.49 8.03 -8.54
N PHE A 255 31.99 8.99 -9.32
CA PHE A 255 30.68 8.87 -9.95
C PHE A 255 30.79 8.10 -11.27
N ALA A 256 29.75 7.34 -11.59
CA ALA A 256 29.57 6.80 -12.94
C ALA A 256 29.38 7.96 -13.94
N ASP A 257 29.79 7.78 -15.20
CA ASP A 257 29.77 8.86 -16.19
C ASP A 257 28.36 9.41 -16.47
N ASN A 258 27.33 8.57 -16.32
CA ASN A 258 25.92 8.96 -16.47
C ASN A 258 25.28 9.61 -15.22
N LEU A 259 26.00 9.62 -14.08
CA LEU A 259 25.54 10.18 -12.80
C LEU A 259 26.62 11.07 -12.20
N ARG A 260 27.36 11.78 -13.06
CA ARG A 260 28.44 12.67 -12.62
C ARG A 260 27.90 14.09 -12.36
N PRO A 261 28.11 14.67 -11.17
CA PRO A 261 27.69 16.03 -10.89
C PRO A 261 28.50 17.03 -11.74
N THR A 262 27.86 18.09 -12.20
CA THR A 262 28.49 19.23 -12.87
C THR A 262 29.24 20.12 -11.88
N THR A 263 28.68 20.29 -10.68
CA THR A 263 29.27 21.10 -9.62
C THR A 263 29.21 20.38 -8.28
N ILE A 264 30.28 20.49 -7.49
CA ILE A 264 30.29 20.11 -6.07
C ILE A 264 30.76 21.31 -5.26
N THR A 265 29.97 21.74 -4.28
CA THR A 265 30.32 22.88 -3.41
C THR A 265 30.21 22.52 -1.93
N ALA A 266 31.05 23.14 -1.10
CA ALA A 266 30.92 23.03 0.35
C ALA A 266 29.99 24.13 0.87
N GLY A 267 29.06 23.77 1.75
CA GLY A 267 28.16 24.73 2.37
C GLY A 267 28.76 25.44 3.59
N ALA A 268 28.00 26.39 4.13
CA ALA A 268 28.42 27.21 5.26
C ALA A 268 28.82 26.35 6.47
N GLY A 269 29.98 26.64 7.05
CA GLY A 269 30.50 25.92 8.22
C GLY A 269 31.06 24.52 7.93
N ASN A 270 31.29 24.15 6.66
CA ASN A 270 31.87 22.86 6.23
C ASN A 270 31.09 21.62 6.71
N ALA A 271 29.84 21.77 7.14
CA ALA A 271 29.01 20.65 7.58
C ALA A 271 28.24 19.99 6.42
N THR A 272 28.26 20.59 5.22
CA THR A 272 27.51 20.10 4.07
C THR A 272 28.34 20.10 2.79
N LEU A 273 28.05 19.14 1.91
CA LEU A 273 28.43 19.16 0.50
C LEU A 273 27.17 19.18 -0.35
N LYS A 274 27.15 20.06 -1.35
CA LYS A 274 26.07 20.16 -2.34
C LYS A 274 26.56 19.64 -3.69
N PHE A 275 25.73 18.84 -4.33
CA PHE A 275 25.98 18.21 -5.62
C PHE A 275 24.95 18.71 -6.60
N GLU A 276 25.37 19.27 -7.73
CA GLU A 276 24.49 19.67 -8.81
C GLU A 276 24.71 18.74 -9.99
N PHE A 277 23.64 18.16 -10.52
CA PHE A 277 23.66 17.30 -11.70
C PHE A 277 22.90 18.02 -12.81
N ALA A 278 23.50 18.14 -13.99
CA ALA A 278 22.80 18.62 -15.17
C ALA A 278 22.31 17.42 -15.99
N ASN A 279 21.02 17.39 -16.33
CA ASN A 279 20.56 16.56 -17.44
C ASN A 279 20.77 17.33 -18.74
N GLY A 280 21.35 16.67 -19.75
CA GLY A 280 21.55 17.25 -21.07
C GLY A 280 20.23 17.69 -21.72
N PRO A 281 20.27 18.57 -22.74
CA PRO A 281 19.07 19.05 -23.45
C PRO A 281 18.34 17.95 -24.21
N ASP A 282 19.00 16.84 -24.49
CA ASP A 282 18.38 15.63 -25.01
C ASP A 282 18.14 14.71 -23.82
N GLY A 283 16.85 14.45 -23.52
CA GLY A 283 16.37 13.51 -22.51
C GLY A 283 16.82 12.08 -22.78
N ASP A 284 18.13 11.84 -22.72
CA ASP A 284 18.72 10.52 -22.78
C ASP A 284 18.44 9.87 -21.43
N ALA A 285 17.46 8.97 -21.47
CA ALA A 285 16.81 8.32 -20.36
C ALA A 285 17.76 7.44 -19.54
N GLN A 286 18.55 8.05 -18.66
CA GLN A 286 19.52 7.30 -17.84
C GLN A 286 19.29 7.43 -16.33
N VAL A 287 18.37 8.28 -15.87
CA VAL A 287 18.04 8.38 -14.45
C VAL A 287 16.53 8.23 -14.25
N THR A 288 16.12 7.02 -13.86
CA THR A 288 14.71 6.63 -13.74
C THR A 288 14.07 6.99 -12.40
N SER A 289 14.84 7.49 -11.42
CA SER A 289 14.34 7.93 -10.11
C SER A 289 15.28 8.93 -9.44
N MET A 290 14.73 9.82 -8.59
CA MET A 290 15.52 10.75 -7.76
C MET A 290 16.49 10.02 -6.83
N ASP A 291 16.10 8.84 -6.34
CA ASP A 291 16.93 7.93 -5.52
C ASP A 291 18.26 7.59 -6.18
N SER A 292 18.30 7.51 -7.52
CA SER A 292 19.53 7.18 -8.24
C SER A 292 20.64 8.23 -8.03
N TYR A 293 20.27 9.51 -7.85
CA TYR A 293 21.24 10.56 -7.53
C TYR A 293 21.71 10.49 -6.08
N GLU A 294 20.83 10.12 -5.14
CA GLU A 294 21.20 9.92 -3.74
C GLU A 294 22.15 8.73 -3.58
N ASP A 295 21.83 7.60 -4.20
CA ASP A 295 22.65 6.40 -4.20
C ASP A 295 24.03 6.68 -4.79
N ALA A 296 24.09 7.42 -5.90
CA ALA A 296 25.35 7.83 -6.51
C ALA A 296 26.21 8.67 -5.56
N VAL A 297 25.62 9.66 -4.86
CA VAL A 297 26.33 10.48 -3.87
C VAL A 297 26.78 9.62 -2.68
N ASN A 298 25.91 8.75 -2.20
CA ASN A 298 26.20 7.87 -1.07
C ASN A 298 27.36 6.92 -1.37
N ASP A 299 27.35 6.31 -2.55
CA ASP A 299 28.34 5.35 -2.97
C ASP A 299 29.69 6.02 -3.28
N ALA A 300 29.69 7.21 -3.88
CA ALA A 300 30.89 8.02 -4.04
C ALA A 300 31.54 8.38 -2.69
N LEU A 301 30.73 8.79 -1.70
CA LEU A 301 31.19 9.10 -0.35
C LEU A 301 31.71 7.85 0.39
N LYS A 302 31.02 6.71 0.28
CA LYS A 302 31.47 5.42 0.83
C LYS A 302 32.78 4.97 0.20
N ALA A 303 32.92 5.11 -1.12
CA ALA A 303 34.14 4.73 -1.84
C ALA A 303 35.35 5.52 -1.32
N LEU A 304 35.21 6.84 -1.12
CA LEU A 304 36.28 7.67 -0.57
C LEU A 304 36.54 7.44 0.91
N ARG A 305 35.52 7.14 1.70
CA ARG A 305 35.71 6.74 3.10
C ARG A 305 36.59 5.49 3.20
N ASN A 306 36.43 4.56 2.27
CA ASN A 306 37.17 3.30 2.26
C ASN A 306 38.58 3.42 1.68
N GLU A 307 39.01 4.61 1.20
CA GLU A 307 40.38 4.82 0.74
C GLU A 307 41.37 4.83 1.90
N LYS A 308 42.58 4.32 1.63
CA LYS A 308 43.68 4.33 2.60
C LYS A 308 44.02 5.77 2.99
N ASN A 309 44.03 6.05 4.29
CA ASN A 309 44.27 7.38 4.87
C ASN A 309 43.19 8.43 4.53
N SER A 310 41.96 8.01 4.26
CA SER A 310 40.86 8.94 4.03
C SER A 310 40.64 9.86 5.23
N PRO A 311 40.64 11.20 5.04
CA PRO A 311 40.40 12.15 6.13
C PRO A 311 38.96 12.11 6.65
N ILE A 312 38.06 11.37 5.98
CA ILE A 312 36.67 11.16 6.37
C ILE A 312 36.38 9.74 6.87
N ALA A 313 37.40 8.92 7.12
CA ALA A 313 37.24 7.50 7.48
C ALA A 313 36.29 7.26 8.68
N ASN A 314 36.22 8.21 9.62
CA ASN A 314 35.42 8.12 10.83
C ASN A 314 34.16 9.02 10.81
N GLU A 315 33.89 9.70 9.70
CA GLU A 315 32.75 10.61 9.59
C GLU A 315 31.46 9.84 9.27
N LYS A 316 30.36 10.30 9.87
CA LYS A 316 29.00 9.87 9.54
C LYS A 316 28.30 10.98 8.77
N TRP A 317 27.50 10.61 7.78
CA TRP A 317 26.69 11.54 7.01
C TRP A 317 25.27 10.99 6.82
N GLY A 318 24.33 11.91 6.60
CA GLY A 318 23.03 11.65 6.01
C GLY A 318 22.92 12.37 4.67
N ILE A 319 22.00 11.95 3.83
CA ILE A 319 21.65 12.63 2.58
C ILE A 319 20.28 13.24 2.78
N SER A 320 20.13 14.49 2.34
CA SER A 320 18.83 15.15 2.21
C SER A 320 18.25 14.86 0.84
N GLU A 321 16.92 14.74 0.81
CA GLU A 321 16.16 14.50 -0.42
C GLU A 321 16.61 15.43 -1.55
N PRO A 322 16.72 14.93 -2.80
CA PRO A 322 17.17 15.76 -3.90
C PRO A 322 16.13 16.82 -4.19
N ASP A 323 16.56 18.08 -4.30
CA ASP A 323 15.70 19.16 -4.77
C ASP A 323 15.79 19.26 -6.29
N VAL A 324 14.64 19.26 -6.97
CA VAL A 324 14.56 19.48 -8.41
C VAL A 324 14.32 20.96 -8.68
N ALA A 325 15.23 21.59 -9.42
CA ALA A 325 15.09 22.97 -9.87
C ALA A 325 15.16 23.05 -11.40
N VAL A 326 14.19 23.74 -12.00
CA VAL A 326 14.22 24.10 -13.41
C VAL A 326 14.87 25.47 -13.53
N PHE A 327 16.03 25.54 -14.17
CA PHE A 327 16.69 26.81 -14.47
C PHE A 327 16.42 27.19 -15.93
N TYR A 328 15.97 28.42 -16.14
CA TYR A 328 15.99 29.03 -17.47
C TYR A 328 17.43 29.46 -17.77
N GLY A 329 18.06 28.80 -18.74
CA GLY A 329 19.33 29.28 -19.29
C GLY A 329 19.11 30.61 -20.01
N ASN A 330 19.89 31.63 -19.63
CA ASN A 330 20.12 32.80 -20.48
C ASN A 330 21.24 32.50 -21.48
#